data_AF-A0A2J6IHE8-F1
#
_entry.id   AF-A0A2J6IHE8-F1
#
_cell.length_a   1.000
_cell.length_b   1.000
_cell.length_c   1.000
_cell.angle_alpha   90.00
_cell.angle_beta   90.00
_cell.angle_gamma   90.00
#
_symmetry.space_group_name_H-M   'P 1'
#
loop_
_entity.id
_entity.type
_entity.pdbx_description
1 polymer ?
#
loop_
_entity_poly.entity_id
_entity_poly.type
_entity_poly.pdbx_seq_one_letter_code
_entity_poly.pdbx_strand_id
1 'polypeptide(L)'
;MNKQILVVIIMLLLTILYSCEKDNIEFDKSEYYLDKRDDKRYKIKQIGEEYWFLENLNYNNEGSTWYSNVEEYGDIYGRLYNWESAITACPPGWHLPTDEEWQKLEQYAGMTVQQSNSESWRGKDEGR
;
A
#
# COMPACT_ATOMS: atom_id res chain seq x y z
N MET A 1 24.10 28.77 48.81
CA MET A 1 24.10 28.05 47.52
C MET A 1 25.29 28.53 46.70
N ASN A 2 26.19 27.62 46.30
CA ASN A 2 27.44 27.98 45.63
C ASN A 2 27.14 28.53 44.22
N LYS A 3 27.76 29.66 43.84
CA LYS A 3 27.60 30.26 42.50
C LYS A 3 27.94 29.27 41.38
N GLN A 4 28.89 28.37 41.61
CA GLN A 4 29.24 27.29 40.67
C GLN A 4 28.12 26.25 40.55
N ILE A 5 27.47 25.89 41.66
CA ILE A 5 26.32 24.97 41.67
C ILE A 5 25.12 25.60 40.96
N LEU A 6 24.91 26.90 41.12
CA LEU A 6 23.82 27.63 40.45
C LEU A 6 24.00 27.69 38.93
N VAL A 7 25.23 27.91 38.44
CA VAL A 7 25.54 27.94 37.00
C VAL A 7 25.34 26.56 36.36
N VAL A 8 25.75 25.49 37.04
CA VAL A 8 25.54 24.10 36.56
C VAL A 8 24.05 23.75 36.49
N ILE A 9 23.25 24.17 37.46
CA ILE A 9 21.78 23.98 37.44
C ILE A 9 21.15 24.74 36.28
N ILE A 10 21.56 25.98 36.00
CA ILE A 10 21.05 26.77 34.89
C ILE A 10 21.42 26.13 33.54
N MET A 11 22.64 25.61 33.38
CA MET A 11 23.03 24.90 32.15
C MET A 11 22.25 23.59 31.95
N LEU A 12 22.00 22.83 33.02
CA LEU A 12 21.16 21.63 32.99
C LEU A 12 19.69 21.96 32.64
N LEU A 13 19.14 23.06 33.17
CA LEU A 13 17.79 23.52 32.83
C LEU A 13 17.69 24.03 31.39
N LEU A 14 18.73 24.68 30.87
CA LEU A 14 18.78 25.16 29.49
C LEU A 14 18.89 24.01 28.48
N THR A 15 19.57 22.90 28.83
CA THR A 15 19.61 21.71 27.96
C THR A 15 18.26 21.01 27.84
N ILE A 16 17.42 21.04 28.88
CA ILE A 16 16.07 20.47 28.86
C ILE A 16 15.14 21.31 27.97
N LEU A 17 15.37 22.62 27.89
CA LEU A 17 14.59 23.54 27.03
C LEU A 17 15.06 23.58 25.57
N TYR A 18 16.28 23.09 25.26
CA TYR A 18 16.82 23.03 23.90
C TYR A 18 16.65 21.67 23.22
N SER A 19 16.17 20.66 23.94
CA SER A 19 15.73 19.41 23.31
C SER A 19 14.37 19.66 22.65
N CYS A 20 14.43 20.28 21.47
CA CYS A 20 13.34 20.18 20.52
C CYS A 20 13.22 18.69 20.20
N GLU A 21 12.23 18.03 20.81
CA GLU A 21 11.72 16.80 20.24
C GLU A 21 11.19 17.21 18.87
N LYS A 22 12.02 16.99 17.84
CA LYS A 22 11.45 16.72 16.54
C LYS A 22 10.58 15.52 16.82
N ASP A 23 9.28 15.75 16.97
CA ASP A 23 8.30 14.73 16.72
C ASP A 23 8.72 14.15 15.37
N ASN A 24 9.36 12.98 15.41
CA ASN A 24 9.41 12.15 14.24
C ASN A 24 7.93 11.92 13.96
N ILE A 25 7.38 12.67 13.02
CA ILE A 25 6.11 12.34 12.42
C ILE A 25 6.39 11.00 11.76
N GLU A 26 6.23 9.94 12.54
CA GLU A 26 5.97 8.61 12.06
C GLU A 26 4.64 8.74 11.35
N PHE A 27 4.74 9.12 10.07
CA PHE A 27 3.63 9.17 9.17
C PHE A 27 3.22 7.71 8.99
N ASP A 28 2.37 7.24 9.90
CA ASP A 28 1.71 5.96 9.84
C ASP A 28 0.90 5.95 8.54
N LYS A 29 1.55 5.52 7.47
CA LYS A 29 0.87 5.19 6.20
C LYS A 29 -0.07 4.07 6.59
N SER A 30 -1.35 4.42 6.74
CA SER A 30 -2.39 3.46 7.07
C SER A 30 -2.18 2.17 6.28
N GLU A 31 -2.09 1.03 6.98
CA GLU A 31 -1.96 -0.29 6.37
C GLU A 31 -3.19 -0.66 5.51
N TYR A 32 -4.22 0.18 5.53
CA TYR A 32 -5.50 -0.06 4.90
C TYR A 32 -5.98 1.14 4.09
N TYR A 33 -6.65 0.86 2.98
CA TYR A 33 -7.47 1.79 2.23
C TYR A 33 -8.96 1.50 2.50
N LEU A 34 -9.74 2.53 2.85
CA LEU A 34 -11.19 2.44 2.97
C LEU A 34 -11.84 2.92 1.67
N ASP A 35 -12.49 2.02 0.94
CA ASP A 35 -13.30 2.36 -0.21
C ASP A 35 -14.66 2.90 0.25
N LYS A 36 -14.84 4.22 0.15
CA LYS A 36 -16.08 4.90 0.59
C LYS A 36 -17.30 4.58 -0.29
N ARG A 37 -17.12 3.88 -1.41
CA ARG A 37 -18.23 3.51 -2.30
C ARG A 37 -19.04 2.34 -1.75
N ASP A 38 -18.42 1.48 -0.94
CA ASP A 38 -19.03 0.26 -0.37
C ASP A 38 -18.57 -0.09 1.05
N ASP A 39 -17.83 0.81 1.70
CA ASP A 39 -17.27 0.67 3.06
C ASP A 39 -16.30 -0.53 3.24
N LYS A 40 -15.77 -1.09 2.15
CA LYS A 40 -14.75 -2.15 2.23
C LYS A 40 -13.37 -1.60 2.58
N ARG A 41 -12.64 -2.36 3.39
CA ARG A 41 -11.25 -2.07 3.76
C ARG A 41 -10.32 -3.05 3.06
N TYR A 42 -9.32 -2.52 2.38
CA TYR A 42 -8.30 -3.30 1.68
C TYR A 42 -6.95 -3.03 2.30
N LYS A 43 -6.17 -4.07 2.57
CA LYS A 43 -4.76 -3.90 2.93
C LYS A 43 -4.01 -3.31 1.75
N ILE A 44 -3.18 -2.32 2.04
CA ILE A 44 -2.30 -1.69 1.05
C ILE A 44 -0.85 -1.77 1.49
N LYS A 45 0.04 -1.81 0.51
CA LYS A 45 1.47 -1.71 0.76
C LYS A 45 2.13 -0.89 -0.32
N GLN A 46 3.06 -0.03 0.08
CA GLN A 46 3.96 0.59 -0.88
C GLN A 46 5.01 -0.42 -1.30
N ILE A 47 5.15 -0.63 -2.61
CA ILE A 47 6.15 -1.51 -3.21
C ILE A 47 6.79 -0.73 -4.34
N GLY A 48 8.09 -0.43 -4.23
CA GLY A 48 8.74 0.53 -5.11
C GLY A 48 8.16 1.94 -4.91
N GLU A 49 7.71 2.56 -5.99
CA GLU A 49 7.16 3.92 -5.99
C GLU A 49 5.62 3.92 -5.86
N GLU A 50 4.99 2.79 -6.16
CA GLU A 50 3.55 2.60 -6.24
C GLU A 50 2.96 1.94 -4.98
N TYR A 51 1.65 2.11 -4.78
CA TYR A 51 0.88 1.40 -3.76
C TYR A 51 0.03 0.32 -4.39
N TRP A 52 0.00 -0.84 -3.75
CA TRP A 52 -0.72 -2.02 -4.22
C TRP A 52 -1.76 -2.46 -3.19
N PHE A 53 -2.93 -2.90 -3.66
CA PHE A 53 -3.80 -3.72 -2.83
C PHE A 53 -3.14 -5.09 -2.63
N LEU A 54 -3.18 -5.58 -1.38
CA LEU A 54 -2.75 -6.93 -1.04
C LEU A 54 -3.90 -7.96 -1.10
N GLU A 55 -5.08 -7.50 -1.49
CA GLU A 55 -6.32 -8.26 -1.55
C GLU A 55 -7.02 -7.95 -2.88
N ASN A 56 -7.75 -8.93 -3.42
CA ASN A 56 -8.50 -8.73 -4.65
C ASN A 56 -9.66 -7.76 -4.44
N LEU A 57 -9.87 -6.85 -5.40
CA LEU A 57 -10.98 -5.90 -5.36
C LEU A 57 -12.33 -6.62 -5.39
N ASN A 58 -13.26 -6.20 -4.53
CA ASN A 58 -14.59 -6.81 -4.35
C ASN A 58 -15.70 -5.75 -4.46
N TYR A 59 -15.53 -4.79 -5.37
CA TYR A 59 -16.47 -3.71 -5.63
C TYR A 59 -17.59 -4.18 -6.58
N ASN A 60 -18.85 -3.99 -6.18
CA ASN A 60 -20.00 -4.44 -6.96
C ASN A 60 -20.40 -3.39 -8.02
N ASN A 61 -19.96 -3.59 -9.26
CA ASN A 61 -20.46 -2.86 -10.43
C ASN A 61 -21.09 -3.81 -11.47
N GLU A 62 -21.82 -3.23 -12.42
CA GLU A 62 -22.46 -3.98 -13.51
C GLU A 62 -21.42 -4.82 -14.27
N GLY A 63 -21.74 -6.09 -14.54
CA GLY A 63 -20.80 -7.01 -15.20
C GLY A 63 -19.73 -7.62 -14.30
N SER A 64 -19.86 -7.48 -12.98
CA SER A 64 -19.04 -8.21 -12.00
C SER A 64 -19.83 -9.34 -11.33
N THR A 65 -19.17 -10.45 -11.01
CA THR A 65 -19.77 -11.57 -10.25
C THR A 65 -18.78 -12.19 -9.28
N TRP A 66 -19.26 -12.95 -8.30
CA TRP A 66 -18.39 -13.82 -7.50
C TRP A 66 -18.12 -15.13 -8.23
N TYR A 67 -16.99 -15.77 -7.90
CA TYR A 67 -16.69 -17.10 -8.41
C TYR A 67 -17.86 -18.06 -8.11
N SER A 68 -18.29 -18.87 -9.08
CA SER A 68 -19.45 -19.76 -8.96
C SER A 68 -20.77 -19.08 -8.52
N ASN A 69 -20.88 -17.75 -8.57
CA ASN A 69 -21.99 -16.96 -8.03
C ASN A 69 -22.25 -17.20 -6.53
N VAL A 70 -21.19 -17.47 -5.75
CA VAL A 70 -21.24 -17.69 -4.29
C VAL A 70 -20.66 -16.47 -3.58
N GLU A 71 -21.46 -15.77 -2.77
CA GLU A 71 -21.09 -14.50 -2.13
C GLU A 71 -19.90 -14.64 -1.18
N GLU A 72 -19.83 -15.76 -0.45
CA GLU A 72 -18.78 -16.07 0.51
C GLU A 72 -17.39 -16.14 -0.15
N TYR A 73 -17.34 -16.40 -1.46
CA TYR A 73 -16.09 -16.37 -2.23
C TYR A 73 -15.60 -14.96 -2.51
N GLY A 74 -16.44 -13.94 -2.34
CA GLY A 74 -16.04 -12.54 -2.44
C GLY A 74 -14.99 -12.13 -1.42
N ASP A 75 -15.05 -12.69 -0.20
CA ASP A 75 -14.08 -12.37 0.86
C ASP A 75 -12.75 -13.13 0.70
N ILE A 76 -12.75 -14.21 -0.08
CA ILE A 76 -11.57 -15.05 -0.34
C ILE A 76 -10.86 -14.63 -1.63
N TYR A 77 -11.63 -14.45 -2.71
CA TYR A 77 -11.11 -14.26 -4.06
C TYR A 77 -11.45 -12.90 -4.67
N GLY A 78 -12.25 -12.08 -4.02
CA GLY A 78 -12.80 -10.85 -4.61
C GLY A 78 -13.88 -11.14 -5.66
N ARG A 79 -14.08 -10.20 -6.59
CA ARG A 79 -15.01 -10.36 -7.72
C ARG A 79 -14.26 -10.61 -9.02
N LEU A 80 -14.93 -11.33 -9.91
CA LEU A 80 -14.57 -11.46 -11.31
C LEU A 80 -15.20 -10.30 -12.09
N TYR A 81 -14.39 -9.62 -12.87
CA TYR A 81 -14.81 -8.49 -13.70
C TYR A 81 -14.65 -8.87 -15.17
N ASN A 82 -15.65 -8.54 -15.99
CA ASN A 82 -15.42 -8.44 -17.42
C ASN A 82 -14.57 -7.19 -17.72
N TRP A 83 -14.14 -7.02 -18.97
CA TRP A 83 -13.25 -5.92 -19.34
C TRP A 83 -13.83 -4.53 -19.03
N GLU A 84 -15.11 -4.32 -19.38
CA GLU A 84 -15.80 -3.04 -19.19
C GLU A 84 -15.97 -2.70 -17.70
N SER A 85 -16.30 -3.70 -16.89
CA SER A 85 -16.45 -3.55 -15.45
C SER A 85 -15.12 -3.35 -14.76
N ALA A 86 -14.04 -4.00 -15.22
CA ALA A 86 -12.69 -3.82 -14.67
C ALA A 86 -12.19 -2.38 -14.85
N ILE A 87 -12.40 -1.77 -16.02
CA ILE A 87 -11.98 -0.38 -16.32
C ILE A 87 -12.60 0.63 -15.34
N THR A 88 -13.81 0.35 -14.85
CA THR A 88 -14.58 1.27 -14.00
C THR A 88 -14.62 0.84 -12.53
N ALA A 89 -14.04 -0.31 -12.18
CA ALA A 89 -14.12 -0.86 -10.83
C ALA A 89 -13.22 -0.12 -9.84
N CYS A 90 -12.08 0.40 -10.27
CA CYS A 90 -11.10 1.02 -9.37
C CYS A 90 -11.64 2.30 -8.72
N PRO A 91 -11.40 2.52 -7.42
CA PRO A 91 -11.82 3.75 -6.74
C PRO A 91 -11.02 4.97 -7.21
N PRO A 92 -11.53 6.20 -6.98
CA PRO A 92 -10.78 7.41 -7.32
C PRO A 92 -9.37 7.43 -6.75
N GLY A 93 -8.38 7.71 -7.60
CA GLY A 93 -6.95 7.68 -7.24
C GLY A 93 -6.29 6.30 -7.35
N TRP A 94 -7.04 5.27 -7.72
CA TRP A 94 -6.55 3.93 -8.03
C TRP A 94 -6.91 3.57 -9.47
N HIS A 95 -6.15 2.67 -10.10
CA HIS A 95 -6.38 2.22 -11.47
C HIS A 95 -5.98 0.75 -11.64
N LEU A 96 -6.39 0.16 -12.76
CA LEU A 96 -5.88 -1.14 -13.18
C LEU A 96 -4.40 -1.01 -13.53
N PRO A 97 -3.52 -1.86 -12.97
CA PRO A 97 -2.10 -1.76 -13.27
C PRO A 97 -1.84 -1.90 -14.77
N THR A 98 -1.01 -1.01 -15.29
CA THR A 98 -0.40 -1.15 -16.61
C THR A 98 0.61 -2.29 -16.61
N ASP A 99 1.00 -2.76 -17.80
CA ASP A 99 2.06 -3.77 -17.89
C ASP A 99 3.40 -3.24 -17.34
N GLU A 100 3.69 -1.95 -17.53
CA GLU A 100 4.90 -1.32 -16.99
C GLU A 100 4.92 -1.32 -15.45
N GLU A 101 3.80 -1.03 -14.80
CA GLU A 101 3.68 -1.10 -13.33
C GLU A 101 3.85 -2.54 -12.82
N TRP A 102 3.29 -3.52 -13.54
CA TRP A 102 3.54 -4.93 -13.25
C TRP A 102 5.02 -5.29 -13.36
N GLN A 103 5.69 -4.86 -14.43
CA GLN A 103 7.12 -5.14 -14.62
C GLN A 103 7.97 -4.55 -13.50
N LYS A 104 7.64 -3.34 -13.01
CA LYS A 104 8.33 -2.73 -11.86
C LYS A 104 8.12 -3.55 -10.58
N LEU A 105 6.89 -4.02 -10.33
CA LEU A 105 6.57 -4.88 -9.19
C LEU A 105 7.34 -6.21 -9.27
N GLU A 106 7.37 -6.84 -10.44
CA GLU A 106 8.11 -8.08 -10.70
C GLU A 106 9.62 -7.91 -10.46
N GLN A 107 10.20 -6.80 -10.94
CA GLN A 107 11.60 -6.47 -10.71
C GLN A 107 11.91 -6.22 -9.23
N TYR A 108 11.01 -5.54 -8.52
CA TYR A 108 11.12 -5.39 -7.07
C TYR A 108 11.12 -6.76 -6.35
N ALA A 109 10.34 -7.72 -6.84
CA ALA A 109 10.29 -9.07 -6.31
C ALA A 109 11.50 -9.94 -6.70
N GLY A 110 12.43 -9.43 -7.51
CA GLY A 110 13.70 -10.07 -7.83
C GLY A 110 13.89 -10.48 -9.29
N MET A 111 12.92 -10.18 -10.18
CA MET A 111 13.10 -10.44 -11.61
C MET A 111 14.12 -9.49 -12.23
N THR A 112 14.89 -9.98 -13.20
CA THR A 112 15.70 -9.11 -14.07
C THR A 112 14.81 -8.39 -15.08
N VAL A 113 15.30 -7.26 -15.61
CA VAL A 113 14.63 -6.51 -16.69
C VAL A 113 14.32 -7.41 -17.90
N GLN A 114 15.22 -8.34 -18.23
CA GLN A 114 15.02 -9.26 -19.35
C GLN A 114 13.87 -10.23 -19.08
N GLN A 115 13.68 -10.65 -17.83
CA GLN A 115 12.57 -11.54 -17.45
C GLN A 115 11.25 -10.77 -17.42
N SER A 116 11.21 -9.57 -16.85
CA SER A 116 9.99 -8.75 -16.79
C SER A 116 9.53 -8.28 -18.18
N ASN A 117 10.44 -8.08 -19.12
CA ASN A 117 10.12 -7.62 -20.47
C ASN A 117 9.78 -8.78 -21.44
N SER A 118 9.72 -10.02 -20.95
CA SER A 118 9.33 -11.17 -21.76
C SER A 118 7.85 -11.08 -22.17
N GLU A 119 7.57 -11.25 -23.46
CA GLU A 119 6.20 -11.33 -24.00
C GLU A 119 5.55 -12.72 -23.81
N SER A 120 6.27 -13.66 -23.19
CA SER A 120 5.79 -14.99 -22.82
C SER A 120 5.52 -15.06 -21.32
N TRP A 121 5.41 -16.26 -20.77
CA TRP A 121 5.32 -16.49 -19.33
C TRP A 121 6.46 -15.80 -18.56
N ARG A 122 6.09 -14.96 -17.59
CA ARG A 122 7.00 -14.26 -16.67
C ARG A 122 6.98 -14.91 -15.28
N GLY A 123 8.13 -14.87 -14.60
CA GLY A 123 8.30 -15.39 -13.24
C GLY A 123 8.40 -16.92 -13.09
N LYS A 124 8.92 -17.35 -11.94
CA LYS A 124 8.99 -18.73 -11.44
C LYS A 124 8.43 -18.85 -10.01
N ASP A 125 8.77 -17.91 -9.13
CA ASP A 125 8.47 -17.96 -7.70
C ASP A 125 8.32 -16.59 -7.01
N GLU A 126 8.44 -15.50 -7.76
CA GLU A 126 8.47 -14.11 -7.29
C GLU A 126 7.10 -13.60 -6.77
N GLY A 127 6.09 -14.48 -6.68
CA GLY A 127 4.76 -14.20 -6.12
C GLY A 127 4.40 -15.05 -4.88
N ARG A 128 5.40 -15.65 -4.21
CA ARG A 128 5.23 -16.49 -3.01
C ARG A 128 5.47 -15.74 -1.70
#